data_AF-A0A2R7QKA7-F1
#
_entry.id   AF-A0A2R7QKA7-F1
#
_cell.length_a   1.000
_cell.length_b   1.000
_cell.length_c   1.000
_cell.angle_alpha   90.00
_cell.angle_beta   90.00
_cell.angle_gamma   90.00
#
_symmetry.space_group_name_H-M   'P 1'
#
loop_
_entity.id
_entity.type
_entity.pdbx_description
1 polymer ?
#
loop_
_entity_poly.entity_id
_entity_poly.type
_entity_poly.pdbx_seq_one_letter_code
_entity_poly.pdbx_strand_id
1 'polypeptide(L)'
;MAQRWEQSMPGSNGSPPESPAQGNTWREAGQRRLPWWLAVVLVVLVPLLIIAGCTLSGNGNDGPADSGPANSRPAAGTPTETRAPMGFVSAAGRGLVLDGKPTRLKAVNFSNLYHRNLKAAELPRSQHHSETDFVRAKELGFNSIRFAFKGDWYTESPDIFLTWLDQNVAWARQHEMRLILDLHTPIGGFWLDPTSDQVSFDIWSNPDLQQQNAEMWRVIATRYKDEPAIAAYDLLNEPVTMDATGQQWQELARKLVATVRSVDQNHLLVIGGVYGVNGHYGAAGIDQHFLVDDKNVVYDFHFYEPIKYTHQYASWVEGPIQDGGRYPDPDVILQTGARVLLTGSRISTPSLPLGTSDWAPYDSGLVTISDPTAVAATPLATAQGGMRGTAGFDSITVTEYSPDGTELRKIVNDQLSKDGTLDWYQWSYGGDPAAPVDFKRDTAGYRDDGSISIGNAPDAAAIHGWSNHSHLFKVTPGNQYRIQGFMRGQGLAPSAGAAPRIGLQLDVYAQSPGAAGNGFLQRDKSYLAHEMAKHVKFGVDNNVPMSVMEFGTVRQAFEIEGKGGDQWVTDLLSLLEENNLSFAYWEYHGTQMGLYLTGTGPPGLPNTALQAALRRELP
;
A
#
# COMPACT_ATOMS: atom_id res chain seq x y z
N MET A 1 -18.12 8.11 -11.03
CA MET A 1 -19.41 8.82 -10.98
C MET A 1 -20.39 7.96 -10.21
N ALA A 2 -20.81 8.41 -9.04
CA ALA A 2 -21.87 7.79 -8.24
C ALA A 2 -23.07 8.74 -8.22
N GLN A 3 -24.29 8.22 -8.35
CA GLN A 3 -25.48 8.90 -7.85
C GLN A 3 -26.52 7.89 -7.34
N ARG A 4 -26.83 8.08 -6.06
CA ARG A 4 -28.11 7.91 -5.36
C ARG A 4 -28.70 6.52 -5.21
N TRP A 5 -28.94 6.11 -3.97
CA TRP A 5 -30.25 5.63 -3.49
C TRP A 5 -30.46 5.99 -2.01
N GLU A 6 -31.34 6.97 -1.76
CA GLU A 6 -32.18 7.05 -0.56
C GLU A 6 -33.61 6.72 -1.04
N GLN A 7 -34.32 5.82 -0.36
CA GLN A 7 -35.67 6.06 0.18
C GLN A 7 -36.41 4.77 0.62
N SER A 8 -36.88 4.84 1.87
CA SER A 8 -38.17 4.38 2.43
C SER A 8 -38.63 2.92 2.27
N MET A 9 -38.71 2.23 3.41
CA MET A 9 -39.57 1.07 3.64
C MET A 9 -41.05 1.47 3.77
N PRO A 10 -41.97 0.58 3.38
CA PRO A 10 -43.24 0.39 4.09
C PRO A 10 -43.28 -0.99 4.75
N GLY A 11 -43.71 -1.01 6.01
CA GLY A 11 -43.85 -2.24 6.80
C GLY A 11 -45.01 -3.13 6.36
N SER A 12 -44.90 -4.42 6.65
CA SER A 12 -46.05 -5.29 6.87
C SER A 12 -45.68 -6.45 7.80
N ASN A 13 -46.49 -6.59 8.83
CA ASN A 13 -46.49 -7.60 9.88
C ASN A 13 -46.46 -9.06 9.36
N GLY A 14 -45.76 -9.92 10.10
CA GLY A 14 -45.96 -11.36 10.04
C GLY A 14 -44.88 -12.14 10.81
N SER A 15 -45.23 -12.71 11.95
CA SER A 15 -44.49 -13.79 12.64
C SER A 15 -45.51 -14.85 13.07
N PRO A 16 -45.10 -16.10 13.39
CA PRO A 16 -44.06 -16.96 12.81
C PRO A 16 -44.68 -18.35 12.46
N PRO A 17 -43.87 -19.41 12.25
CA PRO A 17 -43.93 -20.43 13.30
C PRO A 17 -42.58 -21.05 13.68
N GLU A 18 -42.54 -21.51 14.93
CA GLU A 18 -41.46 -22.23 15.60
C GLU A 18 -41.33 -23.69 15.12
N SER A 19 -40.08 -24.20 15.09
CA SER A 19 -39.63 -25.51 15.62
C SER A 19 -38.35 -25.99 14.91
N PRO A 20 -37.56 -26.92 15.48
CA PRO A 20 -37.25 -27.18 16.88
C PRO A 20 -35.73 -27.25 17.14
N ALA A 21 -35.36 -27.19 18.41
CA ALA A 21 -34.00 -27.43 18.90
C ALA A 21 -33.50 -28.84 18.53
N GLN A 22 -32.36 -28.92 17.85
CA GLN A 22 -31.48 -30.09 17.85
C GLN A 22 -30.09 -29.65 18.26
N GLY A 23 -29.67 -30.10 19.43
CA GLY A 23 -28.29 -30.05 19.86
C GLY A 23 -27.45 -30.93 18.94
N ASN A 24 -26.32 -30.41 18.48
CA ASN A 24 -25.25 -31.22 17.94
C ASN A 24 -23.95 -30.88 18.65
N THR A 25 -23.35 -31.95 19.13
CA THR A 25 -22.14 -32.05 19.91
C THR A 25 -20.93 -31.56 19.12
N TRP A 26 -20.09 -30.76 19.78
CA TRP A 26 -18.77 -30.40 19.31
C TRP A 26 -17.93 -31.68 19.12
N ARG A 27 -17.58 -31.99 17.87
CA ARG A 27 -16.52 -32.94 17.55
C ARG A 27 -15.21 -32.16 17.45
N GLU A 28 -14.25 -32.53 18.31
CA GLU A 28 -12.87 -32.10 18.26
C GLU A 28 -12.27 -32.35 16.85
N ALA A 29 -11.72 -31.30 16.25
CA ALA A 29 -10.93 -31.42 15.03
C ALA A 29 -9.60 -32.10 15.36
N GLY A 30 -9.47 -33.35 14.93
CA GLY A 30 -8.27 -34.16 15.13
C GLY A 30 -7.03 -33.54 14.49
N GLN A 31 -5.98 -33.41 15.30
CA GLN A 31 -4.61 -33.17 14.86
C GLN A 31 -4.19 -34.25 13.85
N ARG A 32 -3.98 -33.86 12.59
CA ARG A 32 -3.29 -34.71 11.61
C ARG A 32 -1.80 -34.72 11.94
N ARG A 33 -1.36 -35.76 12.64
CA ARG A 33 0.05 -36.11 12.81
C ARG A 33 0.62 -36.59 11.47
N LEU A 34 1.61 -35.88 10.94
CA LEU A 34 2.46 -36.41 9.87
C LEU A 34 3.24 -37.63 10.39
N PRO A 35 3.34 -38.73 9.61
CA PRO A 35 4.08 -39.89 10.04
C PRO A 35 5.59 -39.71 9.85
N TRP A 36 6.31 -39.97 10.94
CA TRP A 36 7.76 -39.89 11.21
C TRP A 36 8.74 -40.66 10.29
N TRP A 37 8.35 -41.14 9.12
CA TRP A 37 9.21 -41.94 8.23
C TRP A 37 9.60 -41.26 6.89
N LEU A 38 9.20 -40.00 6.66
CA LEU A 38 9.59 -39.23 5.48
C LEU A 38 10.81 -38.30 5.68
N ALA A 39 11.52 -38.44 6.80
CA ALA A 39 12.66 -37.60 7.17
C ALA A 39 13.99 -38.34 7.24
N VAL A 40 14.32 -39.23 6.29
CA VAL A 40 15.71 -39.73 6.10
C VAL A 40 15.91 -40.23 4.66
N VAL A 41 16.45 -39.42 3.75
CA VAL A 41 17.48 -39.79 2.75
C VAL A 41 18.16 -38.50 2.24
N LEU A 42 19.27 -38.10 2.88
CA LEU A 42 20.49 -37.54 2.25
C LEU A 42 21.47 -36.98 3.30
N VAL A 43 21.89 -37.82 4.26
CA VAL A 43 23.21 -37.69 4.90
C VAL A 43 23.74 -39.09 5.18
N VAL A 44 24.39 -39.70 4.18
CA VAL A 44 25.47 -40.67 4.38
C VAL A 44 26.38 -40.56 3.17
N LEU A 45 27.55 -39.92 3.33
CA LEU A 45 28.83 -40.41 2.82
C LEU A 45 29.96 -39.66 3.55
N VAL A 46 30.39 -40.27 4.64
CA VAL A 46 31.61 -40.08 5.44
C VAL A 46 31.99 -41.52 5.89
N PRO A 47 33.24 -41.96 6.21
CA PRO A 47 34.54 -41.28 6.42
C PRO A 47 35.77 -42.04 5.82
N LEU A 48 37.01 -41.57 6.05
CA LEU A 48 37.98 -42.28 6.94
C LEU A 48 39.33 -41.55 7.16
N LEU A 49 39.71 -41.55 8.44
CA LEU A 49 40.88 -41.01 9.14
C LEU A 49 42.11 -41.93 9.06
N ILE A 50 43.30 -41.44 9.47
CA ILE A 50 44.19 -42.04 10.51
C ILE A 50 45.46 -41.18 10.77
N ILE A 51 45.53 -40.60 11.99
CA ILE A 51 46.52 -40.71 13.09
C ILE A 51 48.06 -40.70 12.82
N ALA A 52 48.72 -39.86 13.66
CA ALA A 52 50.05 -39.93 14.32
C ALA A 52 51.33 -39.36 13.66
N GLY A 53 52.05 -38.55 14.46
CA GLY A 53 53.52 -38.61 14.55
C GLY A 53 54.31 -37.29 14.61
N CYS A 54 54.55 -36.79 15.83
CA CYS A 54 55.80 -36.21 16.37
C CYS A 54 56.63 -35.08 15.67
N THR A 55 56.78 -33.96 16.43
CA THR A 55 58.03 -33.17 16.76
C THR A 55 58.89 -32.56 15.63
N LEU A 56 59.44 -31.32 15.64
CA LEU A 56 60.05 -30.47 16.68
C LEU A 56 60.19 -28.98 16.23
N SER A 57 60.16 -28.10 17.24
CA SER A 57 60.95 -26.85 17.47
C SER A 57 60.61 -25.52 16.74
N GLY A 58 60.61 -24.35 17.41
CA GLY A 58 60.93 -24.06 18.80
C GLY A 58 60.65 -22.62 19.26
N ASN A 59 60.76 -22.48 20.59
CA ASN A 59 61.10 -21.34 21.46
C ASN A 59 60.36 -20.00 21.38
N GLY A 60 59.80 -19.61 22.54
CA GLY A 60 59.55 -18.22 22.90
C GLY A 60 58.60 -18.07 24.09
N ASN A 61 59.12 -18.25 25.31
CA ASN A 61 58.51 -17.99 26.62
C ASN A 61 57.77 -16.63 26.73
N ASP A 62 56.60 -16.59 27.36
CA ASP A 62 56.42 -16.21 28.78
C ASP A 62 54.94 -16.34 29.21
N GLY A 63 54.73 -16.65 30.50
CA GLY A 63 53.51 -17.20 31.10
C GLY A 63 52.32 -16.25 31.36
N PRO A 64 51.28 -16.75 32.08
CA PRO A 64 49.90 -16.27 31.97
C PRO A 64 49.52 -15.24 33.04
N ALA A 65 48.57 -14.35 32.72
CA ALA A 65 47.92 -13.48 33.70
C ALA A 65 46.43 -13.81 33.82
N ASP A 66 46.09 -14.03 35.07
CA ASP A 66 44.84 -14.50 35.65
C ASP A 66 43.73 -13.42 35.61
N SER A 67 42.53 -13.95 35.72
CA SER A 67 41.22 -13.30 35.77
C SER A 67 40.97 -12.47 37.03
N GLY A 68 40.31 -11.31 36.86
CA GLY A 68 39.70 -10.53 37.94
C GLY A 68 39.05 -9.22 37.44
N PRO A 69 37.83 -8.85 37.88
CA PRO A 69 37.10 -7.72 37.30
C PRO A 69 37.48 -6.39 37.97
N ALA A 70 37.82 -5.37 37.17
CA ALA A 70 38.07 -4.02 37.65
C ALA A 70 36.81 -3.15 37.54
N ASN A 71 36.25 -2.82 38.70
CA ASN A 71 35.38 -1.66 38.88
C ASN A 71 36.08 -0.39 38.36
N SER A 72 35.48 0.30 37.39
CA SER A 72 35.87 1.66 37.03
C SER A 72 34.66 2.59 37.15
N ARG A 73 34.79 3.57 38.05
CA ARG A 73 33.92 4.76 38.15
C ARG A 73 34.08 5.60 36.87
N PRO A 74 33.04 6.32 36.42
CA PRO A 74 33.18 7.25 35.31
C PRO A 74 34.01 8.47 35.75
N ALA A 75 34.93 8.88 34.88
CA ALA A 75 35.71 10.10 35.02
C ALA A 75 34.82 11.33 34.88
N ALA A 76 35.13 12.37 35.66
CA ALA A 76 34.41 13.64 35.72
C ALA A 76 34.40 14.36 34.37
N GLY A 77 33.23 14.88 34.01
CA GLY A 77 32.95 15.54 32.73
C GLY A 77 33.67 16.87 32.53
N THR A 78 33.98 17.14 31.27
CA THR A 78 34.31 18.46 30.74
C THR A 78 33.04 19.33 30.70
N PRO A 79 33.09 20.66 30.89
CA PRO A 79 31.89 21.49 30.98
C PRO A 79 31.10 21.44 29.67
N THR A 80 29.85 21.01 29.76
CA THR A 80 28.86 21.07 28.69
C THR A 80 28.69 22.53 28.26
N GLU A 81 29.07 22.87 27.03
CA GLU A 81 28.55 24.08 26.39
C GLU A 81 27.03 24.07 26.55
N THR A 82 26.48 25.15 27.08
CA THR A 82 25.05 25.29 27.33
C THR A 82 24.36 25.39 25.97
N ARG A 83 23.98 24.24 25.40
CA ARG A 83 23.25 24.14 24.13
C ARG A 83 21.98 24.98 24.23
N ALA A 84 21.69 25.77 23.19
CA ALA A 84 20.46 26.55 23.14
C ALA A 84 19.24 25.61 23.30
N PRO A 85 18.23 25.99 24.11
CA PRO A 85 17.04 25.17 24.31
C PRO A 85 16.30 25.00 22.97
N MET A 86 15.84 23.78 22.69
CA MET A 86 15.01 23.51 21.52
C MET A 86 13.63 24.17 21.67
N GLY A 87 13.16 24.89 20.65
CA GLY A 87 11.78 25.40 20.61
C GLY A 87 10.75 24.33 20.20
N PHE A 88 9.45 24.61 20.36
CA PHE A 88 8.38 23.74 19.87
C PHE A 88 8.08 23.96 18.39
N VAL A 89 7.76 22.88 17.68
CA VAL A 89 7.24 22.94 16.32
C VAL A 89 5.75 23.21 16.39
N SER A 90 5.25 24.14 15.59
CA SER A 90 3.81 24.46 15.54
C SER A 90 3.31 24.68 14.12
N ALA A 91 2.00 24.51 13.92
CA ALA A 91 1.35 24.80 12.65
C ALA A 91 1.17 26.31 12.43
N ALA A 92 1.40 26.77 11.19
CA ALA A 92 1.10 28.13 10.76
C ALA A 92 0.69 28.17 9.29
N GLY A 93 -0.60 28.44 9.03
CA GLY A 93 -1.17 28.37 7.69
C GLY A 93 -0.97 26.97 7.10
N ARG A 94 -0.36 26.87 5.92
CA ARG A 94 -0.07 25.59 5.24
C ARG A 94 1.28 24.96 5.59
N GLY A 95 2.01 25.50 6.56
CA GLY A 95 3.35 25.03 6.91
C GLY A 95 3.55 24.83 8.41
N LEU A 96 4.75 24.39 8.77
CA LEU A 96 5.20 24.32 10.16
C LEU A 96 6.21 25.43 10.43
N VAL A 97 6.26 25.88 11.69
CA VAL A 97 7.24 26.84 12.18
C VAL A 97 7.95 26.33 13.42
N LEU A 98 9.22 26.69 13.55
CA LEU A 98 10.05 26.50 14.74
C LEU A 98 10.70 27.84 15.05
N ASP A 99 10.48 28.36 16.26
CA ASP A 99 11.00 29.67 16.70
C ASP A 99 10.65 30.81 15.73
N GLY A 100 9.41 30.79 15.21
CA GLY A 100 8.88 31.77 14.27
C GLY A 100 9.42 31.67 12.84
N LYS A 101 10.25 30.67 12.53
CA LYS A 101 10.79 30.43 11.18
C LYS A 101 10.14 29.20 10.56
N PRO A 102 9.87 29.21 9.24
CA PRO A 102 9.42 28.01 8.53
C PRO A 102 10.35 26.83 8.79
N THR A 103 9.77 25.65 9.02
CA THR A 103 10.51 24.41 9.27
C THR A 103 9.78 23.22 8.65
N ARG A 104 10.49 22.09 8.51
CA ARG A 104 9.94 20.81 8.08
C ARG A 104 10.55 19.68 8.90
N LEU A 105 9.72 18.68 9.22
CA LEU A 105 10.17 17.43 9.80
C LEU A 105 10.56 16.49 8.67
N LYS A 106 11.85 16.18 8.55
CA LYS A 106 12.42 15.18 7.65
C LYS A 106 12.69 13.93 8.49
N ALA A 107 11.70 13.05 8.58
CA ALA A 107 11.74 11.91 9.49
C ALA A 107 12.08 10.59 8.80
N VAL A 108 12.55 9.64 9.59
CA VAL A 108 12.58 8.21 9.26
C VAL A 108 11.73 7.45 10.29
N ASN A 109 10.98 6.45 9.83
CA ASN A 109 10.14 5.62 10.71
C ASN A 109 11.01 4.62 11.50
N PHE A 110 10.84 4.61 12.83
CA PHE A 110 11.32 3.57 13.72
C PHE A 110 10.11 2.72 14.09
N SER A 111 9.94 1.56 13.45
CA SER A 111 8.81 0.67 13.72
C SER A 111 8.86 0.06 15.12
N ASN A 112 10.03 0.04 15.76
CA ASN A 112 10.22 -0.54 17.09
C ASN A 112 9.74 -2.00 17.18
N LEU A 113 9.67 -2.69 16.03
CA LEU A 113 9.15 -4.04 15.88
C LEU A 113 7.70 -4.19 16.40
N TYR A 114 6.86 -3.16 16.25
CA TYR A 114 5.45 -3.21 16.67
C TYR A 114 4.71 -4.43 16.08
N HIS A 115 5.00 -4.80 14.84
CA HIS A 115 4.38 -5.93 14.13
C HIS A 115 4.72 -7.30 14.74
N ARG A 116 5.61 -7.36 15.74
CA ARG A 116 5.99 -8.61 16.42
C ARG A 116 5.27 -8.77 17.74
N ASN A 117 5.28 -10.01 18.23
CA ASN A 117 4.88 -10.34 19.60
C ASN A 117 5.96 -9.96 20.64
N LEU A 118 6.43 -8.71 20.59
CA LEU A 118 7.32 -8.11 21.58
C LEU A 118 6.48 -7.67 22.79
N LYS A 119 6.88 -8.06 24.01
CA LYS A 119 6.25 -7.64 25.26
C LYS A 119 6.84 -6.36 25.82
N ALA A 120 6.07 -5.62 26.61
CA ALA A 120 6.53 -4.37 27.22
C ALA A 120 7.86 -4.53 27.99
N ALA A 121 8.03 -5.63 28.73
CA ALA A 121 9.24 -5.94 29.51
C ALA A 121 10.52 -6.12 28.65
N GLU A 122 10.37 -6.28 27.34
CA GLU A 122 11.47 -6.46 26.39
C GLU A 122 11.91 -5.15 25.73
N LEU A 123 11.09 -4.09 25.80
CA LEU A 123 11.37 -2.79 25.14
C LEU A 123 12.76 -2.21 25.47
N PRO A 124 13.21 -2.15 26.73
CA PRO A 124 14.53 -1.58 27.05
C PRO A 124 15.72 -2.37 26.50
N ARG A 125 15.48 -3.62 26.06
CA ARG A 125 16.48 -4.52 25.47
C ARG A 125 16.20 -4.81 24.00
N SER A 126 15.21 -4.13 23.41
CA SER A 126 14.89 -4.26 22.00
C SER A 126 16.13 -3.95 21.16
N GLN A 127 16.40 -4.79 20.19
CA GLN A 127 17.54 -4.63 19.29
C GLN A 127 17.19 -3.80 18.06
N HIS A 128 15.98 -3.23 17.98
CA HIS A 128 15.57 -2.43 16.83
C HIS A 128 16.51 -1.23 16.61
N HIS A 129 16.82 -0.52 17.69
CA HIS A 129 17.66 0.67 17.64
C HIS A 129 18.45 0.84 18.94
N SER A 130 19.42 1.73 18.89
CA SER A 130 20.27 2.21 19.97
C SER A 130 20.52 3.71 19.80
N GLU A 131 21.19 4.35 20.75
CA GLU A 131 21.60 5.76 20.63
C GLU A 131 22.38 6.05 19.33
N THR A 132 23.22 5.10 18.88
CA THR A 132 24.02 5.25 17.64
C THR A 132 23.12 5.43 16.42
N ASP A 133 21.90 4.92 16.46
CA ASP A 133 20.99 4.93 15.32
C ASP A 133 20.32 6.30 15.13
N PHE A 134 20.21 7.09 16.20
CA PHE A 134 19.86 8.52 16.11
C PHE A 134 20.96 9.32 15.41
N VAL A 135 22.23 9.01 15.69
CA VAL A 135 23.39 9.63 15.02
C VAL A 135 23.38 9.26 13.53
N ARG A 136 23.20 7.97 13.20
CA ARG A 136 23.14 7.49 11.81
C ARG A 136 22.00 8.13 11.01
N ALA A 137 20.81 8.27 11.61
CA ALA A 137 19.70 8.96 10.96
C ALA A 137 20.06 10.43 10.67
N LYS A 138 20.67 11.13 11.65
CA LYS A 138 21.15 12.51 11.45
C LYS A 138 22.20 12.64 10.35
N GLU A 139 23.16 11.71 10.29
CA GLU A 139 24.21 11.68 9.26
C GLU A 139 23.66 11.45 7.84
N LEU A 140 22.48 10.85 7.70
CA LEU A 140 21.78 10.71 6.42
C LEU A 140 21.03 12.00 6.00
N GLY A 141 20.87 12.97 6.90
CA GLY A 141 20.17 14.22 6.66
C GLY A 141 18.76 14.29 7.28
N PHE A 142 18.33 13.28 8.04
CA PHE A 142 17.09 13.36 8.80
C PHE A 142 17.26 14.29 10.01
N ASN A 143 16.20 15.01 10.36
CA ASN A 143 16.16 15.86 11.55
C ASN A 143 15.13 15.37 12.59
N SER A 144 14.41 14.30 12.26
CA SER A 144 13.34 13.75 13.08
C SER A 144 13.23 12.23 12.89
N ILE A 145 12.51 11.59 13.80
CA ILE A 145 12.17 10.16 13.78
C ILE A 145 10.67 10.06 14.06
N ARG A 146 9.94 9.32 13.21
CA ARG A 146 8.56 8.89 13.52
C ARG A 146 8.65 7.59 14.30
N PHE A 147 8.30 7.67 15.58
CA PHE A 147 8.61 6.67 16.59
C PHE A 147 7.34 5.88 16.93
N ALA A 148 7.16 4.76 16.24
CA ALA A 148 5.96 3.94 16.34
C ALA A 148 5.91 3.18 17.66
N PHE A 149 4.72 3.09 18.27
CA PHE A 149 4.49 2.26 19.43
C PHE A 149 3.11 1.61 19.44
N LYS A 150 2.99 0.56 20.26
CA LYS A 150 1.72 -0.13 20.51
C LYS A 150 1.11 0.28 21.84
N GLY A 151 -0.19 0.53 21.84
CA GLY A 151 -0.96 0.78 23.06
C GLY A 151 -0.91 -0.40 24.04
N ASP A 152 -0.81 -1.63 23.55
CA ASP A 152 -0.70 -2.82 24.39
C ASP A 152 0.55 -2.83 25.26
N TRP A 153 1.65 -2.20 24.81
CA TRP A 153 2.85 -2.09 25.65
C TRP A 153 2.62 -1.21 26.87
N TYR A 154 1.78 -0.18 26.73
CA TYR A 154 1.37 0.65 27.86
C TYR A 154 0.44 -0.12 28.81
N THR A 155 -0.54 -0.87 28.30
CA THR A 155 -1.45 -1.63 29.18
C THR A 155 -0.76 -2.80 29.89
N GLU A 156 0.21 -3.45 29.26
CA GLU A 156 1.01 -4.51 29.86
C GLU A 156 1.91 -4.00 31.00
N SER A 157 2.62 -2.88 30.81
CA SER A 157 3.49 -2.31 31.84
C SER A 157 3.75 -0.81 31.62
N PRO A 158 2.92 0.07 32.19
CA PRO A 158 3.06 1.53 32.03
C PRO A 158 4.45 2.05 32.40
N ASP A 159 5.01 1.59 33.52
CA ASP A 159 6.30 2.08 34.02
C ASP A 159 7.46 1.74 33.09
N ILE A 160 7.48 0.52 32.53
CA ILE A 160 8.53 0.09 31.60
C ILE A 160 8.37 0.83 30.26
N PHE A 161 7.14 0.96 29.77
CA PHE A 161 6.84 1.72 28.56
C PHE A 161 7.31 3.17 28.67
N LEU A 162 6.96 3.87 29.76
CA LEU A 162 7.35 5.26 29.98
C LEU A 162 8.87 5.42 30.18
N THR A 163 9.51 4.47 30.86
CA THR A 163 10.98 4.48 31.01
C THR A 163 11.69 4.31 29.66
N TRP A 164 11.15 3.46 28.78
CA TRP A 164 11.67 3.28 27.43
C TRP A 164 11.47 4.53 26.55
N LEU A 165 10.32 5.20 26.67
CA LEU A 165 10.11 6.51 26.02
C LEU A 165 11.09 7.57 26.54
N ASP A 166 11.30 7.66 27.86
CA ASP A 166 12.24 8.61 28.46
C ASP A 166 13.66 8.47 27.90
N GLN A 167 14.11 7.23 27.74
CA GLN A 167 15.42 6.93 27.17
C GLN A 167 15.53 7.45 25.73
N ASN A 168 14.53 7.20 24.90
CA ASN A 168 14.51 7.63 23.50
C ASN A 168 14.38 9.14 23.35
N VAL A 169 13.56 9.78 24.20
CA VAL A 169 13.47 11.23 24.29
C VAL A 169 14.83 11.83 24.69
N ALA A 170 15.54 11.22 25.64
CA ALA A 170 16.86 11.68 26.04
C ALA A 170 17.89 11.57 24.91
N TRP A 171 17.89 10.46 24.16
CA TRP A 171 18.74 10.30 22.97
C TRP A 171 18.39 11.32 21.89
N ALA A 172 17.10 11.52 21.60
CA ALA A 172 16.65 12.53 20.65
C ALA A 172 17.16 13.93 21.03
N ARG A 173 16.97 14.32 22.31
CA ARG A 173 17.44 15.60 22.86
C ARG A 173 18.95 15.76 22.76
N GLN A 174 19.71 14.71 23.11
CA GLN A 174 21.17 14.72 23.06
C GLN A 174 21.70 14.86 21.63
N HIS A 175 21.01 14.26 20.66
CA HIS A 175 21.42 14.26 19.26
C HIS A 175 20.73 15.31 18.40
N GLU A 176 19.92 16.21 18.98
CA GLU A 176 19.23 17.29 18.25
C GLU A 176 18.20 16.76 17.24
N MET A 177 17.71 15.55 17.47
CA MET A 177 16.67 14.91 16.67
C MET A 177 15.31 15.18 17.32
N ARG A 178 14.28 15.36 16.50
CA ARG A 178 12.90 15.43 16.99
C ARG A 178 12.22 14.07 16.94
N LEU A 179 11.27 13.82 17.84
CA LEU A 179 10.39 12.67 17.80
C LEU A 179 8.98 13.07 17.36
N ILE A 180 8.38 12.26 16.49
CA ILE A 180 6.94 12.21 16.27
C ILE A 180 6.49 10.91 16.94
N LEU A 181 5.78 10.99 18.07
CA LEU A 181 5.32 9.79 18.77
C LEU A 181 4.08 9.26 18.06
N ASP A 182 4.16 8.06 17.50
CA ASP A 182 3.12 7.48 16.63
C ASP A 182 2.43 6.31 17.33
N LEU A 183 1.14 6.48 17.65
CA LEU A 183 0.29 5.37 18.07
C LEU A 183 -0.04 4.50 16.86
N HIS A 184 0.90 3.62 16.54
CA HIS A 184 0.83 2.81 15.35
C HIS A 184 -0.21 1.69 15.45
N THR A 185 -0.36 1.12 16.66
CA THR A 185 -1.44 0.18 16.96
C THR A 185 -2.09 0.55 18.29
N PRO A 186 -3.39 0.90 18.35
CA PRO A 186 -4.04 1.31 19.58
C PRO A 186 -4.43 0.12 20.44
N ILE A 187 -4.81 0.43 21.67
CA ILE A 187 -5.46 -0.54 22.54
C ILE A 187 -6.80 -0.91 21.91
N GLY A 188 -7.02 -2.21 21.66
CA GLY A 188 -8.23 -2.70 20.99
C GLY A 188 -8.12 -2.91 19.48
N GLY A 189 -6.98 -2.55 18.87
CA GLY A 189 -6.68 -2.80 17.46
C GLY A 189 -7.57 -2.08 16.45
N PHE A 190 -7.09 -2.07 15.21
CA PHE A 190 -7.86 -1.85 13.99
C PHE A 190 -7.13 -2.62 12.87
N TRP A 191 -7.74 -2.74 11.69
CA TRP A 191 -7.12 -3.48 10.58
C TRP A 191 -5.78 -2.90 10.16
N LEU A 192 -4.76 -3.76 10.08
CA LEU A 192 -3.40 -3.41 9.64
C LEU A 192 -2.81 -4.43 8.67
N ASP A 193 -3.30 -5.67 8.68
CA ASP A 193 -2.81 -6.74 7.80
C ASP A 193 -3.97 -7.71 7.50
N PRO A 194 -4.40 -7.85 6.24
CA PRO A 194 -5.47 -8.79 5.85
C PRO A 194 -5.06 -10.26 6.01
N THR A 195 -3.77 -10.54 6.22
CA THR A 195 -3.22 -11.89 6.40
C THR A 195 -3.04 -12.29 7.86
N SER A 196 -3.33 -11.39 8.80
CA SER A 196 -3.21 -11.63 10.23
C SER A 196 -4.52 -12.13 10.84
N ASP A 197 -4.46 -13.25 11.58
CA ASP A 197 -5.59 -13.77 12.37
C ASP A 197 -5.87 -12.94 13.65
N GLN A 198 -5.07 -11.90 13.93
CA GLN A 198 -5.16 -11.08 15.15
C GLN A 198 -5.84 -9.72 14.95
N VAL A 199 -6.61 -9.54 13.87
CA VAL A 199 -7.33 -8.28 13.63
C VAL A 199 -8.49 -8.14 14.63
N SER A 200 -8.45 -7.07 15.42
CA SER A 200 -9.61 -6.59 16.19
C SER A 200 -10.02 -5.21 15.68
N PHE A 201 -11.32 -4.95 15.72
CA PHE A 201 -11.94 -3.66 15.42
C PHE A 201 -12.67 -3.10 16.65
N ASP A 202 -12.38 -3.64 17.84
CA ASP A 202 -13.15 -3.37 19.05
C ASP A 202 -13.04 -1.90 19.48
N ILE A 203 -11.96 -1.19 19.12
CA ILE A 203 -11.81 0.24 19.41
C ILE A 203 -12.99 1.08 18.89
N TRP A 204 -13.63 0.66 17.79
CA TRP A 204 -14.70 1.42 17.15
C TRP A 204 -16.04 1.30 17.85
N SER A 205 -16.28 0.18 18.57
CA SER A 205 -17.55 -0.10 19.23
C SER A 205 -17.48 -0.06 20.76
N ASN A 206 -16.28 -0.18 21.34
CA ASN A 206 -16.09 -0.26 22.78
C ASN A 206 -15.62 1.09 23.38
N PRO A 207 -16.50 1.80 24.13
CA PRO A 207 -16.14 3.09 24.74
C PRO A 207 -15.04 2.98 25.80
N ASP A 208 -14.87 1.84 26.45
CA ASP A 208 -13.81 1.63 27.44
C ASP A 208 -12.43 1.56 26.77
N LEU A 209 -12.33 0.94 25.59
CA LEU A 209 -11.08 0.91 24.81
C LEU A 209 -10.73 2.31 24.29
N GLN A 210 -11.72 3.07 23.82
CA GLN A 210 -11.53 4.47 23.45
C GLN A 210 -11.07 5.32 24.64
N GLN A 211 -11.62 5.06 25.83
CA GLN A 211 -11.22 5.74 27.05
C GLN A 211 -9.79 5.37 27.49
N GLN A 212 -9.39 4.11 27.35
CA GLN A 212 -8.02 3.67 27.64
C GLN A 212 -7.00 4.34 26.74
N ASN A 213 -7.26 4.44 25.42
CA ASN A 213 -6.40 5.17 24.49
C ASN A 213 -6.31 6.67 24.85
N ALA A 214 -7.45 7.29 25.20
CA ALA A 214 -7.46 8.68 25.67
C ALA A 214 -6.64 8.87 26.96
N GLU A 215 -6.75 7.96 27.93
CA GLU A 215 -5.97 8.01 29.17
C GLU A 215 -4.46 7.83 28.91
N MET A 216 -4.08 6.89 28.07
CA MET A 216 -2.68 6.72 27.65
C MET A 216 -2.13 8.01 27.05
N TRP A 217 -2.85 8.64 26.13
CA TRP A 217 -2.46 9.92 25.55
C TRP A 217 -2.39 11.04 26.59
N ARG A 218 -3.32 11.10 27.56
CA ARG A 218 -3.25 12.05 28.68
C ARG A 218 -1.98 11.86 29.50
N VAL A 219 -1.59 10.62 29.80
CA VAL A 219 -0.38 10.30 30.57
C VAL A 219 0.88 10.70 29.80
N ILE A 220 0.98 10.34 28.52
CA ILE A 220 2.10 10.72 27.65
C ILE A 220 2.21 12.26 27.55
N ALA A 221 1.11 12.94 27.23
CA ALA A 221 1.09 14.39 27.09
C ALA A 221 1.39 15.10 28.41
N THR A 222 0.85 14.65 29.54
CA THR A 222 1.16 15.24 30.87
C THR A 222 2.65 15.13 31.19
N ARG A 223 3.25 13.99 30.86
CA ARG A 223 4.67 13.72 31.11
C ARG A 223 5.58 14.57 30.24
N TYR A 224 5.21 14.77 28.98
CA TYR A 224 6.09 15.37 27.98
C TYR A 224 5.71 16.78 27.52
N LYS A 225 4.65 17.41 28.04
CA LYS A 225 4.18 18.75 27.62
C LYS A 225 5.25 19.85 27.54
N ASP A 226 6.32 19.75 28.34
CA ASP A 226 7.43 20.72 28.38
C ASP A 226 8.71 20.18 27.69
N GLU A 227 8.62 19.09 26.93
CA GLU A 227 9.74 18.41 26.27
C GLU A 227 9.79 18.72 24.77
N PRO A 228 10.56 19.72 24.33
CA PRO A 228 10.62 20.08 22.92
C PRO A 228 11.28 19.00 22.05
N ALA A 229 12.05 18.04 22.58
CA ALA A 229 12.56 16.94 21.76
C ALA A 229 11.44 16.16 21.05
N ILE A 230 10.21 16.21 21.56
CA ILE A 230 9.04 15.73 20.84
C ILE A 230 8.48 16.90 20.00
N ALA A 231 8.39 16.70 18.68
CA ALA A 231 7.78 17.67 17.78
C ALA A 231 6.27 17.48 17.70
N ALA A 232 5.79 16.23 17.72
CA ALA A 232 4.38 15.95 17.51
C ALA A 232 3.90 14.65 18.15
N TYR A 233 2.59 14.56 18.35
CA TYR A 233 1.85 13.35 18.69
C TYR A 233 1.00 12.93 17.49
N ASP A 234 1.34 11.79 16.88
CA ASP A 234 0.56 11.15 15.84
C ASP A 234 -0.45 10.20 16.47
N LEU A 235 -1.71 10.69 16.50
CA LEU A 235 -2.73 10.21 17.43
C LEU A 235 -3.21 8.80 17.13
N LEU A 236 -3.20 8.41 15.85
CA LEU A 236 -3.57 7.08 15.38
C LEU A 236 -3.14 6.89 13.92
N ASN A 237 -2.28 5.90 13.68
CA ASN A 237 -1.89 5.48 12.34
C ASN A 237 -3.08 4.88 11.57
N GLU A 238 -3.14 5.10 10.26
CA GLU A 238 -4.07 4.52 9.28
C GLU A 238 -5.47 4.03 9.75
N PRO A 239 -6.33 4.88 10.33
CA PRO A 239 -7.66 4.48 10.80
C PRO A 239 -8.52 3.78 9.73
N VAL A 240 -8.91 2.52 9.98
CA VAL A 240 -9.91 1.77 9.20
C VAL A 240 -11.17 1.55 10.04
N THR A 241 -12.25 2.26 9.73
CA THR A 241 -13.51 2.23 10.49
C THR A 241 -14.43 1.09 10.07
N MET A 242 -15.39 0.74 10.94
CA MET A 242 -16.44 -0.23 10.64
C MET A 242 -17.67 0.41 9.99
N ASP A 243 -17.89 1.70 10.21
CA ASP A 243 -18.94 2.44 9.53
C ASP A 243 -18.52 2.84 8.11
N ALA A 244 -19.51 3.01 7.22
CA ALA A 244 -19.28 3.37 5.82
C ALA A 244 -18.85 4.84 5.60
N THR A 245 -18.91 5.67 6.64
CA THR A 245 -18.75 7.14 6.53
C THR A 245 -17.44 7.67 7.10
N GLY A 246 -16.69 6.85 7.84
CA GLY A 246 -15.51 7.26 8.58
C GLY A 246 -15.82 8.04 9.87
N GLN A 247 -17.10 8.17 10.26
CA GLN A 247 -17.52 9.00 11.38
C GLN A 247 -16.93 8.51 12.72
N GLN A 248 -16.73 7.19 12.87
CA GLN A 248 -16.10 6.63 14.07
C GLN A 248 -14.71 7.21 14.34
N TRP A 249 -13.90 7.38 13.29
CA TRP A 249 -12.59 8.02 13.42
C TRP A 249 -12.72 9.50 13.76
N GLN A 250 -13.64 10.22 13.12
CA GLN A 250 -13.82 11.65 13.42
C GLN A 250 -14.17 11.91 14.89
N GLU A 251 -15.03 11.08 15.47
CA GLU A 251 -15.43 11.19 16.88
C GLU A 251 -14.29 10.84 17.83
N LEU A 252 -13.56 9.75 17.55
CA LEU A 252 -12.42 9.35 18.36
C LEU A 252 -11.29 10.39 18.28
N ALA A 253 -10.96 10.89 17.09
CA ALA A 253 -9.95 11.94 16.90
C ALA A 253 -10.27 13.18 17.73
N ARG A 254 -11.52 13.67 17.71
CA ARG A 254 -11.94 14.81 18.54
C ARG A 254 -11.79 14.52 20.03
N LYS A 255 -12.12 13.31 20.49
CA LYS A 255 -11.93 12.89 21.88
C LYS A 255 -10.46 12.87 22.28
N LEU A 256 -9.58 12.35 21.42
CA LEU A 256 -8.14 12.30 21.67
C LEU A 256 -7.52 13.70 21.70
N VAL A 257 -7.86 14.55 20.72
CA VAL A 257 -7.44 15.97 20.67
C VAL A 257 -7.84 16.70 21.94
N ALA A 258 -9.12 16.64 22.34
CA ALA A 258 -9.61 17.29 23.56
C ALA A 258 -8.90 16.77 24.82
N THR A 259 -8.59 15.46 24.85
CA THR A 259 -7.88 14.84 25.96
C THR A 259 -6.44 15.34 26.08
N VAL A 260 -5.69 15.36 24.99
CA VAL A 260 -4.32 15.89 24.98
C VAL A 260 -4.32 17.38 25.34
N ARG A 261 -5.22 18.18 24.75
CA ARG A 261 -5.32 19.61 25.05
C ARG A 261 -5.76 19.92 26.47
N SER A 262 -6.37 18.98 27.19
CA SER A 262 -6.65 19.19 28.61
C SER A 262 -5.38 19.35 29.47
N VAL A 263 -4.22 18.89 28.98
CA VAL A 263 -2.94 18.88 29.73
C VAL A 263 -1.75 19.48 28.98
N ASP A 264 -1.80 19.56 27.66
CA ASP A 264 -0.70 20.01 26.81
C ASP A 264 -1.15 20.92 25.66
N GLN A 265 -0.61 22.13 25.64
CA GLN A 265 -0.90 23.17 24.64
C GLN A 265 0.26 23.38 23.64
N ASN A 266 1.41 22.72 23.83
CA ASN A 266 2.64 23.00 23.11
C ASN A 266 2.82 22.12 21.87
N HIS A 267 2.59 20.81 21.99
CA HIS A 267 2.91 19.86 20.92
C HIS A 267 1.95 19.94 19.74
N LEU A 268 2.50 19.79 18.53
CA LEU A 268 1.74 19.58 17.30
C LEU A 268 0.99 18.24 17.39
N LEU A 269 -0.26 18.17 16.91
CA LEU A 269 -0.96 16.89 16.75
C LEU A 269 -0.99 16.51 15.28
N VAL A 270 -0.65 15.26 14.95
CA VAL A 270 -0.88 14.68 13.63
C VAL A 270 -2.25 14.00 13.64
N ILE A 271 -3.10 14.37 12.68
CA ILE A 271 -4.43 13.79 12.50
C ILE A 271 -4.43 12.99 11.20
N GLY A 272 -4.51 11.67 11.35
CA GLY A 272 -4.62 10.73 10.25
C GLY A 272 -5.87 10.93 9.39
N GLY A 273 -5.77 10.68 8.09
CA GLY A 273 -6.94 10.49 7.23
C GLY A 273 -7.76 9.23 7.61
N VAL A 274 -8.94 9.05 7.03
CA VAL A 274 -9.66 7.76 7.05
C VAL A 274 -9.06 6.88 5.94
N TYR A 275 -8.37 5.81 6.30
CA TYR A 275 -7.71 4.92 5.33
C TYR A 275 -8.61 3.77 4.86
N GLY A 276 -9.68 3.48 5.59
CA GLY A 276 -10.64 2.47 5.21
C GLY A 276 -11.98 2.59 5.94
N VAL A 277 -13.00 1.97 5.37
CA VAL A 277 -14.38 1.93 5.88
C VAL A 277 -14.95 0.53 5.74
N ASN A 278 -16.03 0.22 6.47
CA ASN A 278 -16.64 -1.11 6.50
C ASN A 278 -15.67 -2.25 6.83
N GLY A 279 -14.61 -1.97 7.59
CA GLY A 279 -13.59 -2.96 7.93
C GLY A 279 -12.64 -3.32 6.79
N HIS A 280 -12.58 -2.51 5.73
CA HIS A 280 -11.72 -2.72 4.57
C HIS A 280 -10.91 -1.46 4.25
N TYR A 281 -9.67 -1.63 3.80
CA TYR A 281 -8.86 -0.51 3.29
C TYR A 281 -9.52 0.10 2.05
N GLY A 282 -9.39 1.41 1.92
CA GLY A 282 -10.01 2.21 0.88
C GLY A 282 -11.16 3.07 1.41
N ALA A 283 -11.08 4.37 1.14
CA ALA A 283 -12.07 5.38 1.50
C ALA A 283 -12.92 5.82 0.29
N ALA A 284 -13.16 4.91 -0.65
CA ALA A 284 -13.85 5.24 -1.90
C ALA A 284 -15.29 5.73 -1.61
N GLY A 285 -15.58 6.96 -2.04
CA GLY A 285 -16.92 7.55 -1.89
C GLY A 285 -17.11 8.43 -0.65
N ILE A 286 -16.07 8.65 0.15
CA ILE A 286 -16.08 9.59 1.27
C ILE A 286 -14.90 10.56 1.21
N ASP A 287 -14.97 11.66 1.96
CA ASP A 287 -13.82 12.54 2.18
C ASP A 287 -12.86 11.88 3.18
N GLN A 288 -11.60 11.71 2.78
CA GLN A 288 -10.57 11.08 3.60
C GLN A 288 -10.17 11.94 4.81
N HIS A 289 -10.24 13.27 4.69
CA HIS A 289 -9.80 14.21 5.72
C HIS A 289 -10.95 15.06 6.27
N PHE A 290 -10.83 15.47 7.53
CA PHE A 290 -11.81 16.29 8.24
C PHE A 290 -11.09 17.23 9.20
N LEU A 291 -11.70 18.36 9.56
CA LEU A 291 -11.11 19.30 10.50
C LEU A 291 -11.39 18.90 11.97
N VAL A 292 -10.39 19.11 12.82
CA VAL A 292 -10.53 19.13 14.29
C VAL A 292 -10.48 20.56 14.83
N ASP A 293 -11.06 20.79 16.01
CA ASP A 293 -11.06 22.10 16.68
C ASP A 293 -9.74 22.35 17.42
N ASP A 294 -8.65 22.43 16.67
CA ASP A 294 -7.31 22.74 17.17
C ASP A 294 -6.49 23.47 16.10
N LYS A 295 -5.73 24.48 16.50
CA LYS A 295 -4.95 25.33 15.59
C LYS A 295 -3.52 24.85 15.40
N ASN A 296 -3.06 23.95 16.25
CA ASN A 296 -1.71 23.41 16.24
C ASN A 296 -1.75 21.93 15.83
N VAL A 297 -2.24 21.68 14.61
CA VAL A 297 -2.38 20.36 14.01
C VAL A 297 -1.82 20.31 12.60
N VAL A 298 -1.40 19.12 12.20
CA VAL A 298 -1.02 18.76 10.83
C VAL A 298 -1.81 17.53 10.42
N TYR A 299 -2.27 17.50 9.17
CA TYR A 299 -3.00 16.35 8.64
C TYR A 299 -2.05 15.49 7.80
N ASP A 300 -2.14 14.18 7.93
CA ASP A 300 -1.26 13.28 7.20
C ASP A 300 -1.88 12.67 5.94
N PHE A 301 -1.03 12.09 5.12
CA PHE A 301 -1.39 11.04 4.18
C PHE A 301 -0.15 10.16 3.93
N HIS A 302 -0.36 8.92 3.48
CA HIS A 302 0.73 8.01 3.08
C HIS A 302 0.83 7.97 1.55
N PHE A 303 2.04 7.90 1.02
CA PHE A 303 2.30 8.10 -0.41
C PHE A 303 3.22 7.02 -0.99
N TYR A 304 2.61 5.95 -1.50
CA TYR A 304 3.31 4.80 -2.09
C TYR A 304 3.08 4.65 -3.60
N GLU A 305 2.81 5.75 -4.30
CA GLU A 305 2.47 5.74 -5.72
C GLU A 305 3.69 5.53 -6.65
N PRO A 306 3.54 4.80 -7.78
CA PRO A 306 2.48 3.82 -8.04
C PRO A 306 2.68 2.56 -7.21
N ILE A 307 1.64 2.06 -6.54
CA ILE A 307 1.70 0.87 -5.67
C ILE A 307 2.35 -0.33 -6.36
N LYS A 308 2.02 -0.58 -7.64
CA LYS A 308 2.60 -1.69 -8.40
C LYS A 308 4.12 -1.63 -8.51
N TYR A 309 4.71 -0.43 -8.54
CA TYR A 309 6.15 -0.25 -8.59
C TYR A 309 6.77 -0.28 -7.19
N THR A 310 6.19 0.46 -6.24
CA THR A 310 6.74 0.60 -4.88
C THR A 310 6.68 -0.69 -4.07
N HIS A 311 5.73 -1.56 -4.38
CA HIS A 311 5.47 -2.84 -3.72
C HIS A 311 5.70 -4.06 -4.62
N GLN A 312 6.50 -3.93 -5.67
CA GLN A 312 6.84 -5.08 -6.51
C GLN A 312 7.52 -6.20 -5.70
N TYR A 313 7.12 -7.44 -5.94
CA TYR A 313 7.47 -8.65 -5.18
C TYR A 313 7.05 -8.65 -3.70
N ALA A 314 6.22 -7.71 -3.25
CA ALA A 314 5.70 -7.70 -1.90
C ALA A 314 4.64 -8.79 -1.73
N SER A 315 4.81 -9.65 -0.73
CA SER A 315 3.85 -10.72 -0.40
C SER A 315 2.75 -10.28 0.57
N TRP A 316 2.85 -9.07 1.14
CA TRP A 316 1.95 -8.54 2.16
C TRP A 316 0.89 -7.57 1.60
N VAL A 317 0.87 -7.37 0.28
CA VAL A 317 -0.21 -6.68 -0.43
C VAL A 317 -1.18 -7.71 -1.00
N GLU A 318 -2.44 -7.32 -1.25
CA GLU A 318 -3.45 -8.22 -1.79
C GLU A 318 -3.03 -8.76 -3.16
N GLY A 319 -2.69 -10.05 -3.20
CA GLY A 319 -2.05 -10.71 -4.33
C GLY A 319 -0.56 -10.32 -4.43
N PRO A 320 0.37 -11.27 -4.62
CA PRO A 320 1.78 -10.93 -4.80
C PRO A 320 1.91 -10.09 -6.08
N ILE A 321 2.19 -8.79 -5.92
CA ILE A 321 2.59 -7.96 -7.06
C ILE A 321 3.91 -8.54 -7.53
N GLN A 322 3.98 -9.03 -8.77
CA GLN A 322 5.21 -9.64 -9.30
C GLN A 322 6.22 -8.54 -9.66
N ASP A 323 6.49 -8.37 -10.96
CA ASP A 323 7.34 -7.31 -11.47
C ASP A 323 6.50 -6.05 -11.73
N GLY A 324 6.79 -4.99 -10.98
CA GLY A 324 6.15 -3.69 -11.13
C GLY A 324 6.69 -2.84 -12.28
N GLY A 325 7.76 -3.27 -12.96
CA GLY A 325 8.51 -2.52 -13.96
C GLY A 325 9.59 -1.63 -13.34
N ARG A 326 9.93 -0.54 -14.04
CA ARG A 326 10.99 0.42 -13.65
C ARG A 326 10.44 1.82 -13.43
N TYR A 327 11.16 2.71 -12.79
CA TYR A 327 10.81 4.12 -12.71
C TYR A 327 12.00 5.00 -13.10
N PRO A 328 11.81 6.10 -13.87
CA PRO A 328 10.62 6.39 -14.66
C PRO A 328 10.48 5.39 -15.81
N ASP A 329 9.28 5.31 -16.39
CA ASP A 329 9.02 4.48 -17.56
C ASP A 329 8.09 5.18 -18.56
N PRO A 330 8.63 5.73 -19.67
CA PRO A 330 7.84 6.46 -20.67
C PRO A 330 6.91 5.56 -21.50
N ASP A 331 7.07 4.24 -21.41
CA ASP A 331 6.24 3.26 -22.13
C ASP A 331 5.02 2.84 -21.30
N VAL A 332 5.04 3.10 -19.99
CA VAL A 332 3.91 2.85 -19.09
C VAL A 332 3.07 4.11 -18.98
N ILE A 333 1.77 3.94 -19.16
CA ILE A 333 0.78 5.00 -18.99
C ILE A 333 -0.19 4.64 -17.87
N LEU A 334 -0.45 5.59 -17.00
CA LEU A 334 -1.27 5.47 -15.82
C LEU A 334 -2.50 6.36 -15.99
N GLN A 335 -3.66 5.85 -15.59
CA GLN A 335 -4.89 6.60 -15.65
C GLN A 335 -4.95 7.57 -14.47
N THR A 336 -5.18 8.85 -14.78
CA THR A 336 -5.20 9.95 -13.80
C THR A 336 -6.55 10.66 -13.74
N GLY A 337 -7.48 10.31 -14.64
CA GLY A 337 -8.82 10.89 -14.72
C GLY A 337 -9.78 10.08 -15.58
N ALA A 338 -10.80 10.75 -16.12
CA ALA A 338 -11.79 10.09 -16.98
C ALA A 338 -11.14 9.59 -18.28
N ARG A 339 -11.62 8.44 -18.77
CA ARG A 339 -11.23 7.92 -20.09
C ARG A 339 -12.16 8.50 -21.14
N VAL A 340 -11.62 9.11 -22.18
CA VAL A 340 -12.40 9.62 -23.32
C VAL A 340 -12.25 8.66 -24.47
N LEU A 341 -13.30 7.88 -24.74
CA LEU A 341 -13.30 6.90 -25.82
C LEU A 341 -13.28 7.58 -27.20
N LEU A 342 -12.34 7.18 -28.05
CA LEU A 342 -12.30 7.58 -29.46
C LEU A 342 -13.21 6.67 -30.27
N THR A 343 -14.42 7.15 -30.54
CA THR A 343 -15.50 6.36 -31.17
C THR A 343 -15.13 5.86 -32.57
N GLY A 344 -14.20 6.54 -33.26
CA GLY A 344 -13.70 6.16 -34.59
C GLY A 344 -12.46 5.25 -34.59
N SER A 345 -11.87 4.94 -33.43
CA SER A 345 -10.59 4.23 -33.32
C SER A 345 -10.71 2.89 -32.60
N ARG A 346 -11.84 2.21 -32.76
CA ARG A 346 -12.05 0.87 -32.20
C ARG A 346 -11.52 -0.21 -33.12
N ILE A 347 -10.76 -1.15 -32.57
CA ILE A 347 -10.28 -2.34 -33.28
C ILE A 347 -11.06 -3.54 -32.76
N SER A 348 -11.70 -4.31 -33.64
CA SER A 348 -12.53 -5.43 -33.23
C SER A 348 -12.24 -6.65 -34.09
N THR A 349 -12.33 -7.84 -33.49
CA THR A 349 -12.39 -9.08 -34.24
C THR A 349 -13.73 -9.19 -34.98
N PRO A 350 -13.84 -10.08 -35.98
CA PRO A 350 -15.13 -10.56 -36.45
C PRO A 350 -16.00 -11.03 -35.28
N SER A 351 -17.32 -10.82 -35.40
CA SER A 351 -18.25 -11.28 -34.39
C SER A 351 -18.34 -12.80 -34.39
N LEU A 352 -18.46 -13.39 -33.21
CA LEU A 352 -18.82 -14.79 -33.03
C LEU A 352 -20.15 -15.08 -33.76
N PRO A 353 -20.25 -16.16 -34.56
CA PRO A 353 -21.47 -16.50 -35.26
C PRO A 353 -22.56 -16.99 -34.29
N LEU A 354 -23.81 -16.91 -34.73
CA LEU A 354 -24.94 -17.49 -34.00
C LEU A 354 -24.84 -19.03 -33.98
N GLY A 355 -25.51 -19.65 -33.01
CA GLY A 355 -25.54 -21.09 -32.79
C GLY A 355 -24.45 -21.56 -31.84
N THR A 356 -23.98 -22.78 -32.05
CA THR A 356 -22.93 -23.40 -31.24
C THR A 356 -21.68 -23.56 -32.09
N SER A 357 -20.54 -23.15 -31.55
CA SER A 357 -19.22 -23.33 -32.15
C SER A 357 -18.22 -23.80 -31.11
N ASP A 358 -17.27 -24.62 -31.52
CA ASP A 358 -16.10 -24.92 -30.69
C ASP A 358 -15.17 -23.69 -30.59
N TRP A 359 -14.15 -23.79 -29.73
CA TRP A 359 -13.09 -22.80 -29.64
C TRP A 359 -12.40 -22.61 -30.99
N ALA A 360 -12.44 -21.37 -31.51
CA ALA A 360 -11.80 -20.99 -32.75
C ALA A 360 -11.01 -19.69 -32.58
N PRO A 361 -9.92 -19.49 -33.35
CA PRO A 361 -9.15 -18.26 -33.29
C PRO A 361 -9.90 -17.12 -33.99
N TYR A 362 -9.84 -15.94 -33.39
CA TYR A 362 -10.35 -14.69 -33.93
C TYR A 362 -9.25 -13.64 -33.95
N ASP A 363 -9.29 -12.80 -34.98
CA ASP A 363 -8.21 -11.90 -35.32
C ASP A 363 -8.78 -10.64 -35.96
N SER A 364 -8.40 -9.47 -35.43
CA SER A 364 -8.79 -8.18 -35.99
C SER A 364 -8.08 -7.85 -37.31
N GLY A 365 -6.99 -8.55 -37.62
CA GLY A 365 -6.00 -8.09 -38.58
C GLY A 365 -5.23 -6.87 -38.05
N LEU A 366 -4.33 -6.34 -38.88
CA LEU A 366 -3.57 -5.13 -38.58
C LEU A 366 -4.46 -3.90 -38.82
N VAL A 367 -4.71 -3.12 -37.77
CA VAL A 367 -5.48 -1.88 -37.86
C VAL A 367 -4.62 -0.71 -37.42
N THR A 368 -4.50 0.30 -38.28
CA THR A 368 -3.73 1.52 -37.98
C THR A 368 -4.55 2.43 -37.07
N ILE A 369 -3.95 2.91 -35.97
CA ILE A 369 -4.53 4.00 -35.17
C ILE A 369 -3.93 5.31 -35.70
N SER A 370 -4.65 6.01 -36.56
CA SER A 370 -4.17 7.24 -37.21
C SER A 370 -4.56 8.53 -36.48
N ASP A 371 -5.47 8.47 -35.52
CA ASP A 371 -5.92 9.65 -34.77
C ASP A 371 -4.75 10.19 -33.92
N PRO A 372 -4.28 11.42 -34.16
CA PRO A 372 -3.14 11.99 -33.44
C PRO A 372 -3.45 12.26 -31.95
N THR A 373 -4.72 12.19 -31.55
CA THR A 373 -5.15 12.36 -30.16
C THR A 373 -5.21 11.05 -29.38
N ALA A 374 -4.98 9.89 -30.03
CA ALA A 374 -4.94 8.60 -29.35
C ALA A 374 -3.73 8.50 -28.41
N VAL A 375 -3.99 8.09 -27.16
CA VAL A 375 -2.99 8.08 -26.07
C VAL A 375 -2.87 6.72 -25.43
N ALA A 376 -3.99 6.02 -25.23
CA ALA A 376 -4.00 4.71 -24.57
C ALA A 376 -5.03 3.77 -25.19
N ALA A 377 -4.89 2.47 -24.94
CA ALA A 377 -5.89 1.48 -25.29
C ALA A 377 -6.01 0.37 -24.25
N THR A 378 -7.14 -0.33 -24.25
CA THR A 378 -7.39 -1.48 -23.36
C THR A 378 -8.12 -2.58 -24.13
N PRO A 379 -7.69 -3.85 -24.01
CA PRO A 379 -8.43 -4.98 -24.55
C PRO A 379 -9.67 -5.30 -23.72
N LEU A 380 -10.73 -5.69 -24.43
CA LEU A 380 -12.04 -6.01 -23.88
C LEU A 380 -12.57 -7.28 -24.56
N ALA A 381 -13.27 -8.11 -23.79
CA ALA A 381 -14.16 -9.13 -24.33
C ALA A 381 -15.60 -8.63 -24.14
N THR A 382 -16.37 -8.54 -25.22
CA THR A 382 -17.67 -7.84 -25.18
C THR A 382 -18.78 -8.61 -25.87
N ALA A 383 -20.01 -8.39 -25.37
CA ALA A 383 -21.26 -8.72 -26.03
C ALA A 383 -22.13 -7.47 -26.05
N GLN A 384 -22.39 -6.94 -27.24
CA GLN A 384 -23.24 -5.77 -27.46
C GLN A 384 -24.55 -6.18 -28.14
N GLY A 385 -25.66 -5.75 -27.55
CA GLY A 385 -26.99 -6.15 -27.98
C GLY A 385 -27.42 -7.46 -27.32
N GLY A 386 -28.72 -7.74 -27.42
CA GLY A 386 -29.37 -8.74 -26.61
C GLY A 386 -29.12 -10.15 -27.13
N MET A 387 -28.67 -11.05 -26.26
CA MET A 387 -28.30 -12.43 -26.58
C MET A 387 -28.91 -13.46 -25.62
N ARG A 388 -29.14 -14.65 -26.16
CA ARG A 388 -29.36 -15.91 -25.43
C ARG A 388 -28.18 -16.84 -25.68
N GLY A 389 -27.97 -17.80 -24.78
CA GLY A 389 -26.81 -18.69 -24.84
C GLY A 389 -25.57 -18.06 -24.21
N THR A 390 -24.40 -18.64 -24.47
CA THR A 390 -23.14 -18.25 -23.82
C THR A 390 -22.03 -18.04 -24.84
N ALA A 391 -21.29 -16.93 -24.70
CA ALA A 391 -20.06 -16.64 -25.42
C ALA A 391 -18.87 -16.79 -24.48
N GLY A 392 -17.92 -17.66 -24.83
CA GLY A 392 -16.66 -17.84 -24.09
C GLY A 392 -15.51 -17.14 -24.82
N PHE A 393 -14.58 -16.59 -24.03
CA PHE A 393 -13.39 -15.87 -24.49
C PHE A 393 -12.16 -16.41 -23.76
N ASP A 394 -11.07 -16.55 -24.50
CA ASP A 394 -9.84 -17.10 -23.95
C ASP A 394 -8.58 -16.64 -24.69
N SER A 395 -7.41 -16.76 -24.05
CA SER A 395 -6.10 -16.56 -24.67
C SER A 395 -5.95 -15.23 -25.44
N ILE A 396 -6.20 -14.10 -24.79
CA ILE A 396 -6.22 -12.76 -25.40
C ILE A 396 -4.79 -12.23 -25.60
N THR A 397 -4.46 -11.87 -26.83
CA THR A 397 -3.18 -11.27 -27.22
C THR A 397 -3.38 -9.93 -27.90
N VAL A 398 -2.53 -8.95 -27.57
CA VAL A 398 -2.45 -7.66 -28.27
C VAL A 398 -1.01 -7.44 -28.71
N THR A 399 -0.82 -7.18 -30.01
CA THR A 399 0.51 -6.97 -30.60
C THR A 399 0.55 -5.63 -31.33
N GLU A 400 1.63 -4.89 -31.13
CA GLU A 400 1.92 -3.62 -31.79
C GLU A 400 2.92 -3.81 -32.92
N TYR A 401 2.65 -3.13 -34.02
CA TYR A 401 3.44 -3.16 -35.24
C TYR A 401 3.75 -1.72 -35.67
N SER A 402 4.90 -1.58 -36.31
CA SER A 402 5.34 -0.36 -36.98
C SER A 402 4.38 0.00 -38.14
N PRO A 403 4.38 1.24 -38.64
CA PRO A 403 3.56 1.63 -39.80
C PRO A 403 3.79 0.78 -41.06
N ASP A 404 4.98 0.16 -41.19
CA ASP A 404 5.33 -0.74 -42.30
C ASP A 404 4.90 -2.20 -42.09
N GLY A 405 4.28 -2.52 -40.95
CA GLY A 405 3.82 -3.86 -40.58
C GLY A 405 4.86 -4.72 -39.86
N THR A 406 6.03 -4.18 -39.51
CA THR A 406 7.03 -4.89 -38.69
C THR A 406 6.55 -5.03 -37.24
N GLU A 407 6.59 -6.24 -36.67
CA GLU A 407 6.23 -6.46 -35.27
C GLU A 407 7.21 -5.74 -34.34
N LEU A 408 6.68 -4.89 -33.45
CA LEU A 408 7.48 -4.15 -32.48
C LEU A 408 7.50 -4.85 -31.13
N ARG A 409 6.32 -5.24 -30.62
CA ARG A 409 6.19 -5.93 -29.34
C ARG A 409 4.83 -6.58 -29.17
N LYS A 410 4.80 -7.65 -28.37
CA LYS A 410 3.58 -8.20 -27.79
C LYS A 410 3.27 -7.48 -26.48
N ILE A 411 2.18 -6.72 -26.45
CA ILE A 411 1.80 -5.86 -25.32
C ILE A 411 1.02 -6.67 -24.27
N VAL A 412 0.04 -7.46 -24.73
CA VAL A 412 -0.78 -8.32 -23.88
C VAL A 412 -0.61 -9.75 -24.36
N ASN A 413 -0.43 -10.68 -23.42
CA ASN A 413 -0.33 -12.11 -23.68
C ASN A 413 -0.96 -12.87 -22.51
N ASP A 414 -2.28 -12.72 -22.37
CA ASP A 414 -3.00 -13.28 -21.25
C ASP A 414 -3.63 -14.60 -21.66
N GLN A 415 -3.18 -15.70 -21.06
CA GLN A 415 -3.75 -17.02 -21.35
C GLN A 415 -5.15 -17.18 -20.77
N LEU A 416 -5.58 -16.31 -19.82
CA LEU A 416 -6.84 -16.45 -19.10
C LEU A 416 -6.96 -17.79 -18.36
N SER A 417 -5.82 -18.30 -17.85
CA SER A 417 -5.78 -19.42 -16.91
C SER A 417 -6.64 -19.15 -15.68
N LYS A 418 -6.90 -20.18 -14.87
CA LYS A 418 -7.71 -20.05 -13.65
C LYS A 418 -7.35 -18.80 -12.82
N ASP A 419 -6.06 -18.56 -12.61
CA ASP A 419 -5.59 -17.40 -11.87
C ASP A 419 -5.63 -16.11 -12.70
N GLY A 420 -5.32 -16.18 -14.01
CA GLY A 420 -5.40 -15.03 -14.92
C GLY A 420 -6.80 -14.44 -15.06
N THR A 421 -7.85 -15.27 -14.96
CA THR A 421 -9.24 -14.79 -14.99
C THR A 421 -9.61 -13.90 -13.79
N LEU A 422 -8.86 -13.94 -12.69
CA LEU A 422 -9.15 -13.15 -11.49
C LEU A 422 -8.88 -11.65 -11.72
N ASP A 423 -7.98 -11.31 -12.63
CA ASP A 423 -7.63 -9.92 -12.98
C ASP A 423 -8.57 -9.29 -14.02
N TRP A 424 -9.56 -10.04 -14.51
CA TRP A 424 -10.59 -9.55 -15.42
C TRP A 424 -11.87 -9.24 -14.65
N TYR A 425 -12.37 -8.02 -14.80
CA TYR A 425 -13.52 -7.48 -14.09
C TYR A 425 -14.70 -7.33 -15.03
N GLN A 426 -15.86 -7.78 -14.57
CA GLN A 426 -17.13 -7.66 -15.28
C GLN A 426 -17.66 -6.23 -15.20
N TRP A 427 -18.29 -5.76 -16.28
CA TRP A 427 -18.98 -4.48 -16.31
C TRP A 427 -20.14 -4.52 -17.30
N SER A 428 -21.09 -3.61 -17.13
CA SER A 428 -22.20 -3.42 -18.05
C SER A 428 -22.48 -1.92 -18.19
N TYR A 429 -22.85 -1.48 -19.39
CA TYR A 429 -23.13 -0.08 -19.68
C TYR A 429 -24.30 0.07 -20.65
N GLY A 430 -25.12 1.09 -20.42
CA GLY A 430 -26.37 1.30 -21.15
C GLY A 430 -27.45 0.30 -20.74
N GLY A 431 -28.64 0.47 -21.32
CA GLY A 431 -29.79 -0.39 -21.01
C GLY A 431 -30.36 -0.21 -19.59
N ASP A 432 -31.10 -1.20 -19.14
CA ASP A 432 -31.64 -1.33 -17.79
C ASP A 432 -30.58 -1.95 -16.85
N PRO A 433 -30.09 -1.23 -15.83
CA PRO A 433 -29.13 -1.76 -14.87
C PRO A 433 -29.62 -2.97 -14.07
N ALA A 434 -30.94 -3.20 -14.01
CA ALA A 434 -31.54 -4.37 -13.36
C ALA A 434 -31.66 -5.60 -14.30
N ALA A 435 -31.33 -5.45 -15.59
CA ALA A 435 -31.39 -6.56 -16.53
C ALA A 435 -30.35 -7.64 -16.16
N PRO A 436 -30.74 -8.92 -16.14
CA PRO A 436 -29.84 -10.00 -15.77
C PRO A 436 -28.78 -10.24 -16.85
N VAL A 437 -27.57 -10.58 -16.43
CA VAL A 437 -26.48 -11.04 -17.31
C VAL A 437 -25.65 -12.08 -16.56
N ASP A 438 -25.35 -13.19 -17.22
CA ASP A 438 -24.54 -14.27 -16.65
C ASP A 438 -23.07 -14.01 -16.98
N PHE A 439 -22.31 -13.55 -15.99
CA PHE A 439 -20.85 -13.52 -16.05
C PHE A 439 -20.29 -14.74 -15.34
N LYS A 440 -19.34 -15.43 -15.99
CA LYS A 440 -18.70 -16.60 -15.38
C LYS A 440 -17.21 -16.67 -15.68
N ARG A 441 -16.46 -17.12 -14.66
CA ARG A 441 -15.11 -17.65 -14.79
C ARG A 441 -15.22 -19.17 -14.88
N ASP A 442 -14.98 -19.71 -16.06
CA ASP A 442 -15.11 -21.14 -16.36
C ASP A 442 -13.82 -21.89 -16.01
N THR A 443 -13.94 -23.13 -15.54
CA THR A 443 -12.79 -23.97 -15.11
C THR A 443 -12.16 -24.76 -16.27
N ALA A 444 -12.41 -24.33 -17.51
CA ALA A 444 -11.89 -24.94 -18.71
C ALA A 444 -11.91 -23.91 -19.84
N GLY A 445 -10.76 -23.67 -20.45
CA GLY A 445 -10.60 -22.81 -21.62
C GLY A 445 -10.16 -23.57 -22.86
N TYR A 446 -9.51 -22.85 -23.75
CA TYR A 446 -8.81 -23.36 -24.90
C TYR A 446 -7.48 -23.97 -24.45
N ARG A 447 -7.54 -25.28 -24.16
CA ARG A 447 -6.37 -26.13 -23.81
C ARG A 447 -5.72 -25.80 -22.46
N ASP A 448 -6.44 -25.13 -21.58
CA ASP A 448 -6.00 -24.78 -20.23
C ASP A 448 -7.16 -24.89 -19.21
N ASP A 449 -6.96 -24.33 -18.01
CA ASP A 449 -7.83 -24.48 -16.85
C ASP A 449 -8.73 -23.27 -16.55
N GLY A 450 -8.79 -22.29 -17.46
CA GLY A 450 -9.56 -21.06 -17.24
C GLY A 450 -10.15 -20.48 -18.52
N SER A 451 -11.31 -19.83 -18.42
CA SER A 451 -11.77 -18.87 -19.43
C SER A 451 -12.83 -17.96 -18.81
N ILE A 452 -13.21 -16.90 -19.53
CA ILE A 452 -14.31 -16.01 -19.11
C ILE A 452 -15.46 -16.08 -20.10
N SER A 453 -16.68 -15.92 -19.61
CA SER A 453 -17.87 -15.96 -20.47
C SER A 453 -18.92 -14.91 -20.11
N ILE A 454 -19.73 -14.59 -21.12
CA ILE A 454 -20.91 -13.72 -21.03
C ILE A 454 -22.09 -14.53 -21.58
N GLY A 455 -23.14 -14.67 -20.79
CA GLY A 455 -24.31 -15.46 -21.14
C GLY A 455 -25.62 -14.76 -20.83
N ASN A 456 -26.68 -15.18 -21.54
CA ASN A 456 -28.08 -14.82 -21.28
C ASN A 456 -28.31 -13.34 -20.92
N ALA A 457 -27.77 -12.43 -21.73
CA ALA A 457 -27.88 -11.00 -21.54
C ALA A 457 -28.98 -10.44 -22.45
N PRO A 458 -30.25 -10.31 -22.00
CA PRO A 458 -31.37 -10.12 -22.90
C PRO A 458 -31.54 -8.67 -23.38
N ASP A 459 -30.93 -7.70 -22.71
CA ASP A 459 -31.11 -6.28 -23.01
C ASP A 459 -30.38 -5.88 -24.29
N ALA A 460 -31.15 -5.48 -25.31
CA ALA A 460 -30.62 -5.06 -26.60
C ALA A 460 -29.97 -3.67 -26.60
N ALA A 461 -30.23 -2.86 -25.57
CA ALA A 461 -29.64 -1.52 -25.43
C ALA A 461 -28.32 -1.52 -24.64
N ALA A 462 -27.96 -2.64 -24.03
CA ALA A 462 -26.77 -2.78 -23.20
C ALA A 462 -25.54 -3.30 -23.97
N ILE A 463 -24.37 -2.98 -23.42
CA ILE A 463 -23.12 -3.67 -23.70
C ILE A 463 -22.60 -4.29 -22.40
N HIS A 464 -22.22 -5.55 -22.47
CA HIS A 464 -21.64 -6.31 -21.37
C HIS A 464 -20.21 -6.65 -21.73
N GLY A 465 -19.31 -6.64 -20.74
CA GLY A 465 -17.93 -6.93 -21.03
C GLY A 465 -17.09 -7.33 -19.83
N TRP A 466 -15.93 -7.86 -20.18
CA TRP A 466 -14.81 -8.09 -19.29
C TRP A 466 -13.67 -7.15 -19.69
N SER A 467 -12.99 -6.58 -18.69
CA SER A 467 -11.78 -5.77 -18.87
C SER A 467 -10.78 -6.02 -17.77
N ASN A 468 -9.50 -5.87 -18.07
CA ASN A 468 -8.42 -5.90 -17.08
C ASN A 468 -7.72 -4.54 -17.05
N HIS A 469 -7.75 -3.86 -15.90
CA HIS A 469 -7.15 -2.54 -15.74
C HIS A 469 -5.63 -2.55 -15.95
N SER A 470 -4.96 -3.68 -15.65
CA SER A 470 -3.53 -3.87 -15.84
C SER A 470 -3.12 -3.96 -17.32
N HIS A 471 -4.08 -4.24 -18.21
CA HIS A 471 -3.86 -4.29 -19.66
C HIS A 471 -4.08 -2.93 -20.36
N LEU A 472 -4.15 -1.83 -19.60
CA LEU A 472 -4.06 -0.49 -20.17
C LEU A 472 -2.64 -0.24 -20.69
N PHE A 473 -2.51 0.18 -21.94
CA PHE A 473 -1.20 0.45 -22.54
C PHE A 473 -1.19 1.75 -23.36
N LYS A 474 0.00 2.32 -23.53
CA LYS A 474 0.24 3.51 -24.35
C LYS A 474 0.11 3.19 -25.84
N VAL A 475 -0.60 4.04 -26.57
CA VAL A 475 -0.73 3.98 -28.02
C VAL A 475 0.19 5.00 -28.68
N THR A 476 0.74 4.63 -29.84
CA THR A 476 1.53 5.50 -30.71
C THR A 476 0.73 5.74 -32.00
N PRO A 477 0.21 6.95 -32.23
CA PRO A 477 -0.45 7.27 -33.49
C PRO A 477 0.44 6.96 -34.71
N GLY A 478 -0.13 6.32 -35.72
CA GLY A 478 0.56 5.83 -36.91
C GLY A 478 0.95 4.35 -36.83
N ASN A 479 1.13 3.79 -35.64
CA ASN A 479 1.37 2.35 -35.48
C ASN A 479 0.11 1.53 -35.77
N GLN A 480 0.32 0.24 -36.03
CA GLN A 480 -0.73 -0.72 -36.26
C GLN A 480 -0.87 -1.66 -35.06
N TYR A 481 -2.09 -2.07 -34.76
CA TYR A 481 -2.39 -2.95 -33.64
C TYR A 481 -3.27 -4.10 -34.08
N ARG A 482 -3.07 -5.23 -33.43
CA ARG A 482 -3.81 -6.48 -33.67
C ARG A 482 -4.25 -7.06 -32.34
N ILE A 483 -5.55 -7.34 -32.20
CA ILE A 483 -6.08 -8.12 -31.09
C ILE A 483 -6.50 -9.49 -31.59
N GLN A 484 -6.10 -10.51 -30.85
CA GLN A 484 -6.36 -11.91 -31.15
C GLN A 484 -6.80 -12.65 -29.90
N GLY A 485 -7.50 -13.76 -30.09
CA GLY A 485 -7.78 -14.72 -29.04
C GLY A 485 -8.68 -15.84 -29.52
N PHE A 486 -9.11 -16.68 -28.61
CA PHE A 486 -10.01 -17.79 -28.89
C PHE A 486 -11.40 -17.47 -28.37
N MET A 487 -12.42 -17.77 -29.18
CA MET A 487 -13.82 -17.61 -28.78
C MET A 487 -14.63 -18.85 -29.13
N ARG A 488 -15.68 -19.11 -28.33
CA ARG A 488 -16.66 -20.17 -28.58
C ARG A 488 -18.08 -19.70 -28.29
N GLY A 489 -19.06 -20.25 -29.01
CA GLY A 489 -20.47 -19.99 -28.80
C GLY A 489 -21.22 -21.24 -28.35
N GLN A 490 -22.16 -21.10 -27.43
CA GLN A 490 -23.07 -22.17 -27.02
C GLN A 490 -24.51 -21.68 -27.12
N GLY A 491 -25.25 -22.18 -28.11
CA GLY A 491 -26.66 -21.83 -28.30
C GLY A 491 -26.91 -20.34 -28.53
N LEU A 492 -25.97 -19.63 -29.16
CA LEU A 492 -26.06 -18.18 -29.34
C LEU A 492 -27.22 -17.80 -30.26
N ALA A 493 -28.09 -16.94 -29.76
CA ALA A 493 -29.20 -16.40 -30.54
C ALA A 493 -29.51 -14.97 -30.08
N PRO A 494 -30.09 -14.11 -30.93
CA PRO A 494 -30.60 -12.82 -30.50
C PRO A 494 -31.70 -13.01 -29.45
N SER A 495 -31.70 -12.20 -28.39
CA SER A 495 -32.82 -12.18 -27.43
C SER A 495 -34.06 -11.53 -28.04
N ALA A 496 -33.85 -10.48 -28.84
CA ALA A 496 -34.82 -9.78 -29.66
C ALA A 496 -34.11 -8.97 -30.76
N GLY A 497 -34.71 -8.85 -31.95
CA GLY A 497 -34.23 -7.95 -32.99
C GLY A 497 -32.94 -8.39 -33.69
N ALA A 498 -31.97 -7.47 -33.79
CA ALA A 498 -30.72 -7.67 -34.55
C ALA A 498 -29.76 -8.65 -33.86
N ALA A 499 -28.87 -9.25 -34.65
CA ALA A 499 -27.83 -10.12 -34.10
C ALA A 499 -26.90 -9.34 -33.15
N PRO A 500 -26.57 -9.91 -31.97
CA PRO A 500 -25.60 -9.30 -31.07
C PRO A 500 -24.21 -9.27 -31.71
N ARG A 501 -23.41 -8.27 -31.36
CA ARG A 501 -21.99 -8.20 -31.72
C ARG A 501 -21.18 -8.72 -30.55
N ILE A 502 -20.52 -9.86 -30.75
CA ILE A 502 -19.79 -10.57 -29.70
C ILE A 502 -18.36 -10.75 -30.18
N GLY A 503 -17.38 -10.16 -29.48
CA GLY A 503 -16.01 -10.18 -29.95
C GLY A 503 -14.99 -9.62 -28.97
N LEU A 504 -13.72 -9.77 -29.34
CA LEU A 504 -12.61 -9.08 -28.72
C LEU A 504 -12.47 -7.70 -29.34
N GLN A 505 -12.13 -6.73 -28.51
CA GLN A 505 -12.08 -5.32 -28.89
C GLN A 505 -10.92 -4.60 -28.21
N LEU A 506 -10.30 -3.66 -28.90
CA LEU A 506 -9.49 -2.61 -28.29
C LEU A 506 -10.29 -1.32 -28.28
N ASP A 507 -10.59 -0.82 -27.09
CA ASP A 507 -11.04 0.56 -26.93
C ASP A 507 -9.83 1.47 -26.82
N VAL A 508 -9.79 2.46 -27.71
CA VAL A 508 -8.72 3.46 -27.79
C VAL A 508 -9.25 4.76 -27.20
N TYR A 509 -8.41 5.41 -26.39
CA TYR A 509 -8.73 6.58 -25.61
C TYR A 509 -7.86 7.76 -25.99
N ALA A 510 -8.45 8.94 -25.96
CA ALA A 510 -7.75 10.21 -25.99
C ALA A 510 -7.50 10.74 -24.58
N GLN A 511 -6.63 11.76 -24.49
CA GLN A 511 -6.52 12.57 -23.30
C GLN A 511 -7.88 13.19 -22.94
N SER A 512 -8.19 13.29 -21.65
CA SER A 512 -9.37 14.05 -21.22
C SER A 512 -9.20 15.54 -21.54
N PRO A 513 -10.23 16.22 -22.11
CA PRO A 513 -10.23 17.67 -22.21
C PRO A 513 -10.09 18.32 -20.82
N GLY A 514 -9.27 19.36 -20.71
CA GLY A 514 -9.08 20.10 -19.46
C GLY A 514 -7.61 20.18 -19.02
N ALA A 515 -7.40 20.41 -17.72
CA ALA A 515 -6.10 20.69 -17.12
C ALA A 515 -5.01 19.64 -17.46
N ALA A 516 -3.76 20.10 -17.50
CA ALA A 516 -2.59 19.25 -17.68
C ALA A 516 -2.59 18.10 -16.67
N GLY A 517 -2.36 16.86 -17.16
CA GLY A 517 -2.37 15.66 -16.32
C GLY A 517 -3.72 14.97 -16.16
N ASN A 518 -4.82 15.48 -16.73
CA ASN A 518 -6.12 14.81 -16.65
C ASN A 518 -6.31 13.75 -17.73
N GLY A 519 -6.66 12.53 -17.34
CA GLY A 519 -6.91 11.39 -18.22
C GLY A 519 -5.81 10.34 -18.10
N PHE A 520 -4.65 10.64 -18.66
CA PHE A 520 -3.48 9.75 -18.63
C PHE A 520 -2.17 10.51 -18.39
N LEU A 521 -1.24 9.91 -17.65
CA LEU A 521 0.14 10.37 -17.51
C LEU A 521 1.12 9.20 -17.66
N GLN A 522 2.34 9.49 -18.08
CA GLN A 522 3.40 8.48 -18.07
C GLN A 522 3.84 8.21 -16.63
N ARG A 523 4.48 7.06 -16.40
CA ARG A 523 5.07 6.77 -15.09
C ARG A 523 6.36 7.58 -14.91
N ASP A 524 6.22 8.78 -14.39
CA ASP A 524 7.31 9.71 -14.10
C ASP A 524 6.91 10.70 -12.98
N LYS A 525 7.74 11.73 -12.75
CA LYS A 525 7.51 12.76 -11.72
C LYS A 525 6.18 13.49 -11.91
N SER A 526 5.68 13.62 -13.14
CA SER A 526 4.40 14.30 -13.40
C SER A 526 3.22 13.50 -12.85
N TYR A 527 3.27 12.16 -12.94
CA TYR A 527 2.28 11.29 -12.31
C TYR A 527 2.32 11.42 -10.79
N LEU A 528 3.52 11.37 -10.18
CA LEU A 528 3.66 11.53 -8.74
C LEU A 528 3.13 12.89 -8.27
N ALA A 529 3.42 13.97 -9.02
CA ALA A 529 2.90 15.30 -8.73
C ALA A 529 1.37 15.36 -8.82
N HIS A 530 0.77 14.70 -9.82
CA HIS A 530 -0.69 14.63 -9.99
C HIS A 530 -1.36 13.89 -8.83
N GLU A 531 -0.83 12.74 -8.41
CA GLU A 531 -1.38 12.00 -7.27
C GLU A 531 -1.21 12.78 -5.96
N MET A 532 -0.03 13.37 -5.73
CA MET A 532 0.23 14.19 -4.54
C MET A 532 -0.72 15.40 -4.46
N ALA A 533 -1.03 16.03 -5.60
CA ALA A 533 -1.95 17.15 -5.69
C ALA A 533 -3.35 16.82 -5.13
N LYS A 534 -3.81 15.57 -5.27
CA LYS A 534 -5.10 15.13 -4.72
C LYS A 534 -5.11 15.16 -3.19
N HIS A 535 -4.01 14.75 -2.56
CA HIS A 535 -3.89 14.72 -1.11
C HIS A 535 -3.68 16.12 -0.50
N VAL A 536 -2.83 16.95 -1.11
CA VAL A 536 -2.58 18.31 -0.58
C VAL A 536 -3.76 19.27 -0.77
N LYS A 537 -4.75 18.89 -1.60
CA LYS A 537 -5.96 19.69 -1.84
C LYS A 537 -6.67 20.05 -0.55
N PHE A 538 -6.79 19.12 0.41
CA PHE A 538 -7.43 19.39 1.70
C PHE A 538 -6.73 20.54 2.45
N GLY A 539 -5.38 20.53 2.49
CA GLY A 539 -4.59 21.59 3.11
C GLY A 539 -4.70 22.94 2.39
N VAL A 540 -4.83 22.92 1.06
CA VAL A 540 -5.08 24.14 0.27
C VAL A 540 -6.45 24.72 0.57
N ASP A 541 -7.50 23.90 0.51
CA ASP A 541 -8.89 24.34 0.68
C ASP A 541 -9.16 24.86 2.10
N ASN A 542 -8.47 24.30 3.11
CA ASN A 542 -8.71 24.62 4.52
C ASN A 542 -7.59 25.46 5.15
N ASN A 543 -6.54 25.81 4.40
CA ASN A 543 -5.37 26.55 4.89
C ASN A 543 -4.72 25.92 6.15
N VAL A 544 -4.49 24.61 6.09
CA VAL A 544 -3.86 23.79 7.14
C VAL A 544 -2.63 23.06 6.59
N PRO A 545 -1.62 22.71 7.41
CA PRO A 545 -0.46 21.98 6.93
C PRO A 545 -0.81 20.51 6.66
N MET A 546 -0.22 19.96 5.61
CA MET A 546 -0.25 18.54 5.27
C MET A 546 1.15 17.94 5.42
N SER A 547 1.26 16.63 5.64
CA SER A 547 2.54 15.93 5.67
C SER A 547 2.44 14.49 5.22
N VAL A 548 3.54 13.95 4.68
CA VAL A 548 3.60 12.55 4.22
C VAL A 548 4.16 11.67 5.32
N MET A 549 3.32 11.06 6.15
CA MET A 549 3.83 10.32 7.32
C MET A 549 4.41 8.95 6.98
N GLU A 550 4.16 8.45 5.77
CA GLU A 550 4.86 7.29 5.23
C GLU A 550 5.02 7.36 3.73
N PHE A 551 6.23 7.04 3.27
CA PHE A 551 6.51 6.67 1.88
C PHE A 551 7.77 5.81 1.83
N GLY A 552 7.87 4.96 0.83
CA GLY A 552 9.03 4.09 0.63
C GLY A 552 8.85 3.23 -0.62
N THR A 553 9.90 2.48 -0.95
CA THR A 553 9.84 1.48 -2.01
C THR A 553 10.71 0.29 -1.62
N VAL A 554 10.32 -0.89 -2.09
CA VAL A 554 11.04 -2.14 -1.84
C VAL A 554 12.50 -2.10 -2.34
N ARG A 555 13.38 -2.84 -1.66
CA ARG A 555 14.82 -2.94 -1.93
C ARG A 555 15.14 -3.35 -3.37
N GLN A 556 14.27 -4.16 -3.99
CA GLN A 556 14.38 -4.65 -5.36
C GLN A 556 14.43 -3.48 -6.36
N ALA A 557 13.77 -2.35 -6.05
CA ALA A 557 13.84 -1.14 -6.87
C ALA A 557 15.25 -0.53 -6.94
N PHE A 558 16.11 -0.85 -5.96
CA PHE A 558 17.49 -0.36 -5.86
C PHE A 558 18.53 -1.41 -6.22
N GLU A 559 18.25 -2.68 -5.96
CA GLU A 559 19.21 -3.78 -6.13
C GLU A 559 19.21 -4.39 -7.53
N ILE A 560 18.07 -4.35 -8.22
CA ILE A 560 17.96 -4.87 -9.58
C ILE A 560 18.28 -3.73 -10.56
N GLU A 561 19.26 -3.98 -11.42
CA GLU A 561 19.70 -3.02 -12.44
C GLU A 561 18.53 -2.54 -13.30
N GLY A 562 18.47 -1.22 -13.53
CA GLY A 562 17.46 -0.60 -14.39
C GLY A 562 16.08 -0.42 -13.76
N LYS A 563 15.87 -0.77 -12.47
CA LYS A 563 14.60 -0.51 -11.78
C LYS A 563 14.38 0.95 -11.37
N GLY A 564 15.46 1.70 -11.11
CA GLY A 564 15.43 3.15 -10.92
C GLY A 564 14.80 3.68 -9.61
N GLY A 565 14.95 2.92 -8.51
CA GLY A 565 14.47 3.34 -7.20
C GLY A 565 15.13 4.63 -6.68
N ASP A 566 16.39 4.88 -7.08
CA ASP A 566 17.12 6.11 -6.76
C ASP A 566 16.49 7.35 -7.42
N GLN A 567 16.05 7.24 -8.68
CA GLN A 567 15.34 8.32 -9.36
C GLN A 567 13.94 8.54 -8.75
N TRP A 568 13.24 7.45 -8.36
CA TRP A 568 11.94 7.57 -7.68
C TRP A 568 12.05 8.34 -6.36
N VAL A 569 13.04 7.99 -5.51
CA VAL A 569 13.30 8.71 -4.26
C VAL A 569 13.66 10.18 -4.52
N THR A 570 14.48 10.44 -5.54
CA THR A 570 14.89 11.81 -5.92
C THR A 570 13.69 12.66 -6.33
N ASP A 571 12.85 12.15 -7.22
CA ASP A 571 11.66 12.86 -7.70
C ASP A 571 10.67 13.11 -6.56
N LEU A 572 10.45 12.13 -5.69
CA LEU A 572 9.53 12.26 -4.57
C LEU A 572 10.03 13.27 -3.53
N LEU A 573 11.30 13.22 -3.12
CA LEU A 573 11.88 14.21 -2.20
C LEU A 573 11.82 15.63 -2.78
N SER A 574 12.07 15.77 -4.09
CA SER A 574 11.93 17.03 -4.79
C SER A 574 10.48 17.55 -4.77
N LEU A 575 9.47 16.68 -4.95
CA LEU A 575 8.06 17.07 -4.82
C LEU A 575 7.68 17.47 -3.40
N LEU A 576 8.20 16.77 -2.39
CA LEU A 576 7.99 17.12 -0.98
C LEU A 576 8.58 18.50 -0.66
N GLU A 577 9.74 18.84 -1.23
CA GLU A 577 10.34 20.18 -1.15
C GLU A 577 9.49 21.24 -1.84
N GLU A 578 9.11 21.02 -3.11
CA GLU A 578 8.28 21.93 -3.90
C GLU A 578 6.94 22.26 -3.22
N ASN A 579 6.39 21.30 -2.47
CA ASN A 579 5.11 21.46 -1.75
C ASN A 579 5.27 21.82 -0.27
N ASN A 580 6.50 22.03 0.22
CA ASN A 580 6.80 22.35 1.61
C ASN A 580 6.22 21.34 2.64
N LEU A 581 6.26 20.05 2.31
CA LEU A 581 5.66 18.97 3.10
C LEU A 581 6.67 18.35 4.05
N SER A 582 6.36 18.23 5.33
CA SER A 582 7.12 17.32 6.20
C SER A 582 6.86 15.88 5.78
N PHE A 583 7.77 14.96 6.15
CA PHE A 583 7.63 13.57 5.76
C PHE A 583 8.24 12.59 6.76
N ALA A 584 7.88 11.31 6.68
CA ALA A 584 8.66 10.22 7.25
C ALA A 584 8.89 9.07 6.24
N TYR A 585 10.15 8.69 6.02
CA TYR A 585 10.53 7.57 5.15
C TYR A 585 10.28 6.23 5.87
N TRP A 586 9.69 5.26 5.18
CA TRP A 586 9.42 3.89 5.66
C TRP A 586 10.48 2.91 5.13
N GLU A 587 11.35 2.29 5.93
CA GLU A 587 11.56 2.43 7.39
C GLU A 587 13.06 2.39 7.75
N TYR A 588 13.42 2.64 9.00
CA TYR A 588 14.82 2.65 9.45
C TYR A 588 15.52 1.31 9.23
N HIS A 589 14.95 0.21 9.72
CA HIS A 589 15.48 -1.12 9.39
C HIS A 589 14.37 -2.16 9.28
N GLY A 590 14.41 -2.90 8.18
CA GLY A 590 13.39 -3.86 7.78
C GLY A 590 13.86 -4.65 6.56
N THR A 591 13.29 -5.82 6.30
CA THR A 591 13.78 -6.72 5.24
C THR A 591 13.51 -6.22 3.83
N GLN A 592 12.51 -5.34 3.65
CA GLN A 592 11.96 -4.99 2.36
C GLN A 592 12.15 -3.51 2.00
N MET A 593 11.76 -2.57 2.86
CA MET A 593 11.87 -1.12 2.59
C MET A 593 12.89 -0.39 3.47
N GLY A 594 13.67 -1.14 4.26
CA GLY A 594 14.58 -0.58 5.26
C GLY A 594 15.76 0.21 4.70
N LEU A 595 16.19 1.27 5.41
CA LEU A 595 17.52 1.86 5.22
C LEU A 595 18.63 0.86 5.55
N TYR A 596 18.33 -0.07 6.46
CA TYR A 596 19.13 -1.24 6.79
C TYR A 596 18.30 -2.51 6.60
N LEU A 597 18.87 -3.50 5.92
CA LEU A 597 18.15 -4.65 5.36
C LEU A 597 18.19 -5.87 6.29
N THR A 598 17.66 -5.72 7.52
CA THR A 598 17.48 -6.81 8.48
C THR A 598 16.08 -6.78 9.09
N GLY A 599 15.49 -7.96 9.26
CA GLY A 599 14.21 -8.09 9.95
C GLY A 599 14.36 -8.34 11.45
N THR A 600 15.48 -8.87 11.91
CA THR A 600 15.70 -9.27 13.31
C THR A 600 17.03 -8.73 13.80
N GLY A 601 17.08 -8.37 15.08
CA GLY A 601 18.32 -7.94 15.72
C GLY A 601 18.72 -6.52 15.31
N PRO A 602 19.99 -6.14 15.54
CA PRO A 602 20.47 -4.79 15.24
C PRO A 602 20.39 -4.44 13.75
N PRO A 603 20.45 -3.14 13.40
CA PRO A 603 20.50 -2.69 12.01
C PRO A 603 21.59 -3.42 11.21
N GLY A 604 21.18 -4.00 10.09
CA GLY A 604 21.99 -4.89 9.26
C GLY A 604 22.84 -4.18 8.21
N LEU A 605 22.96 -4.81 7.04
CA LEU A 605 23.63 -4.19 5.90
C LEU A 605 22.81 -2.98 5.40
N PRO A 606 23.45 -1.85 5.10
CA PRO A 606 22.77 -0.69 4.57
C PRO A 606 22.24 -0.97 3.15
N ASN A 607 21.06 -0.43 2.84
CA ASN A 607 20.63 -0.25 1.46
C ASN A 607 21.43 0.91 0.84
N THR A 608 22.61 0.59 0.30
CA THR A 608 23.61 1.59 -0.11
C THR A 608 23.08 2.57 -1.16
N ALA A 609 22.32 2.10 -2.15
CA ALA A 609 21.78 2.94 -3.22
C ALA A 609 20.71 3.91 -2.69
N LEU A 610 19.78 3.44 -1.85
CA LEU A 610 18.82 4.28 -1.16
C LEU A 610 19.51 5.33 -0.29
N GLN A 611 20.46 4.93 0.55
CA GLN A 611 21.19 5.89 1.40
C GLN A 611 22.01 6.90 0.58
N ALA A 612 22.55 6.51 -0.58
CA ALA A 612 23.23 7.43 -1.48
C ALA A 612 22.28 8.47 -2.08
N ALA A 613 21.06 8.08 -2.45
CA ALA A 613 20.02 9.02 -2.87
C ALA A 613 19.63 9.97 -1.72
N LEU A 614 19.37 9.45 -0.52
CA LEU A 614 19.02 10.27 0.64
C LEU A 614 20.12 11.29 0.99
N ARG A 615 21.39 10.88 1.03
CA ARG A 615 22.52 11.80 1.31
C ARG A 615 22.67 12.91 0.27
N ARG A 616 22.18 12.69 -0.96
CA ARG A 616 22.22 13.70 -2.02
C ARG A 616 21.08 14.71 -1.88
N GLU A 617 19.90 14.24 -1.51
CA GLU A 617 18.66 15.04 -1.58
C GLU A 617 18.19 15.62 -0.24
N LEU A 618 18.66 15.09 0.90
CA LEU A 618 18.22 15.54 2.23
C LEU A 618 18.97 16.75 2.85
N PRO A 619 20.31 16.91 2.69
CA PRO A 619 21.03 18.05 3.27
C PRO A 619 20.47 19.39 2.79
#